data_AF-A0A1G2QD06-F1
#
_entry.id   AF-A0A1G2QD06-F1
#
_cell.length_a   1.000
_cell.length_b   1.000
_cell.length_c   1.000
_cell.angle_alpha   90.00
_cell.angle_beta   90.00
_cell.angle_gamma   90.00
#
_symmetry.space_group_name_H-M   'P 1'
#
loop_
_entity.id
_entity.type
_entity.pdbx_description
1 polymer ?
#
loop_
_entity_poly.entity_id
_entity_poly.type
_entity_poly.pdbx_seq_one_letter_code
_entity_poly.pdbx_strand_id
1 'polypeptide(L)'
;MKRKLLIIVTSVTLIILGGAMFLYYFWFVAPEKKIALECQNFVPSWLDFIECSGVVAINDGWDMDYISLKDHVHDYEIARVYDQKQYLFVENKLFVINQKYIENSASDNVEVTYYHKLFQNGKLIENSYGSISDIPTYLIVDTKTGEVKAYKDLMEASEAEKKYFSEIE
;
A
#
# COMPACT_ATOMS: atom_id res chain seq x y z
N MET A 1 14.97 32.86 48.45
CA MET A 1 14.49 33.00 47.05
C MET A 1 14.94 31.88 46.12
N LYS A 2 16.24 31.51 46.08
CA LYS A 2 16.78 30.51 45.13
C LYS A 2 16.07 29.14 45.14
N ARG A 3 15.70 28.60 46.31
CA ARG A 3 14.97 27.33 46.43
C ARG A 3 13.55 27.36 45.84
N LYS A 4 12.82 28.47 46.01
CA LYS A 4 11.45 28.60 45.49
C LYS A 4 11.44 28.69 43.96
N LEU A 5 12.41 29.40 43.40
CA LEU A 5 12.59 29.50 41.95
C LEU A 5 12.95 28.14 41.33
N LEU A 6 13.85 27.39 41.97
CA LEU A 6 14.23 26.05 41.51
C LEU A 6 13.02 25.12 41.40
N ILE A 7 12.17 25.09 42.44
CA ILE A 7 10.96 24.26 42.47
C ILE A 7 10.03 24.59 41.31
N ILE A 8 9.78 25.89 41.07
CA ILE A 8 8.90 26.36 39.98
C ILE A 8 9.44 25.91 38.63
N VAL A 9 10.75 26.05 38.39
CA VAL A 9 11.37 25.64 37.13
C VAL A 9 11.20 24.14 36.90
N THR A 10 11.52 23.30 37.89
CA THR A 10 11.35 21.84 37.78
C THR A 10 9.91 21.43 37.51
N SER A 11 8.93 22.06 38.17
CA SER A 11 7.52 21.75 37.96
C SER A 11 7.07 22.09 36.53
N VAL A 12 7.50 23.23 36.00
CA VAL A 12 7.18 23.63 34.62
C VAL A 12 7.82 22.68 33.61
N THR A 13 9.07 22.26 33.83
CA THR A 13 9.75 21.32 32.91
C THR A 13 9.04 19.96 32.88
N LEU A 14 8.58 19.46 34.03
CA LEU A 14 7.81 18.21 34.13
C LEU A 14 6.47 18.28 33.38
N ILE A 15 5.77 19.41 33.47
CA ILE A 15 4.50 19.61 32.74
C ILE A 15 4.73 19.61 31.23
N ILE A 16 5.79 20.29 30.76
CA ILE A 16 6.13 20.34 29.33
C ILE A 16 6.50 18.94 28.81
N LEU A 17 7.33 18.20 29.55
CA LEU A 17 7.71 16.83 29.18
C LEU A 17 6.51 15.89 29.17
N GLY A 18 5.64 15.97 30.19
CA GLY A 18 4.40 15.19 30.26
C GLY A 18 3.45 15.51 29.10
N GLY A 19 3.29 16.80 28.76
CA GLY A 19 2.50 17.24 27.62
C GLY A 19 3.06 16.77 26.28
N ALA A 20 4.39 16.81 26.09
CA ALA A 20 5.04 16.31 24.89
C ALA A 20 4.89 14.80 24.73
N MET A 21 5.03 14.02 25.81
CA MET A 21 4.77 12.57 25.78
C MET A 21 3.31 12.24 25.49
N PHE A 22 2.37 13.01 26.06
CA PHE A 22 0.95 12.85 25.80
C PHE A 22 0.61 13.17 24.34
N LEU A 23 1.13 14.27 23.80
CA LEU A 23 0.95 14.62 22.38
C LEU A 23 1.60 13.59 21.45
N TYR A 24 2.78 13.06 21.78
CA TYR A 24 3.42 11.97 21.05
C TYR A 24 2.55 10.70 21.04
N TYR A 25 1.95 10.34 22.19
CA TYR A 25 1.04 9.20 22.30
C TYR A 25 -0.25 9.38 21.47
N PHE A 26 -0.80 10.59 21.38
CA PHE A 26 -2.00 10.86 20.58
C PHE A 26 -1.71 11.08 19.09
N TRP A 27 -0.52 11.57 18.72
CA TRP A 27 -0.08 11.60 17.33
C TRP A 27 0.25 10.21 16.79
N PHE A 28 0.68 9.28 17.65
CA PHE A 28 0.70 7.85 17.34
C PHE A 28 -0.66 7.22 17.63
N VAL A 29 -1.63 7.44 16.74
CA VAL A 29 -2.85 6.64 16.74
C VAL A 29 -2.48 5.21 16.36
N ALA A 30 -2.20 4.38 17.36
CA ALA A 30 -2.04 2.95 17.16
C ALA A 30 -3.35 2.41 16.56
N PRO A 31 -3.30 1.64 15.45
CA PRO A 31 -4.50 1.11 14.83
C PRO A 31 -5.32 0.29 15.83
N GLU A 32 -6.63 0.37 15.70
CA GLU A 32 -7.56 -0.28 16.63
C GLU A 32 -7.20 -1.76 16.83
N LYS A 33 -7.21 -2.17 18.10
CA LYS A 33 -6.80 -3.48 18.66
C LYS A 33 -7.26 -4.74 17.90
N LYS A 34 -8.24 -4.61 17.00
CA LYS A 34 -8.77 -5.66 16.13
C LYS A 34 -7.77 -6.03 15.02
N ILE A 35 -7.13 -5.03 14.41
CA ILE A 35 -6.10 -5.21 13.36
C ILE A 35 -4.85 -5.88 13.96
N ALA A 36 -4.46 -5.48 15.16
CA ALA A 36 -3.26 -6.01 15.85
C ALA A 36 -3.36 -7.47 16.30
N LEU A 37 -4.57 -8.06 16.37
CA LEU A 37 -4.80 -9.44 16.81
C LEU A 37 -4.78 -10.45 15.64
N GLU A 38 -5.06 -9.99 14.42
CA GLU A 38 -4.96 -10.78 13.19
C GLU A 38 -3.54 -10.80 12.63
N CYS A 39 -2.72 -9.83 13.04
CA CYS A 39 -1.35 -9.62 12.58
C CYS A 39 -0.30 -10.16 13.55
N GLN A 40 0.09 -11.43 13.41
CA GLN A 40 1.16 -12.00 14.24
C GLN A 40 2.55 -11.33 14.05
N ASN A 41 2.72 -10.46 13.05
CA ASN A 41 3.96 -9.73 12.76
C ASN A 41 3.74 -8.22 12.52
N PHE A 42 2.82 -7.57 13.25
CA PHE A 42 2.67 -6.12 13.19
C PHE A 42 3.96 -5.43 13.70
N VAL A 43 4.80 -4.95 12.78
CA VAL A 43 5.93 -4.07 13.10
C VAL A 43 5.45 -2.62 13.00
N PRO A 44 5.53 -1.81 14.06
CA PRO A 44 5.00 -0.44 14.09
C PRO A 44 5.76 0.57 13.21
N SER A 45 6.73 0.12 12.42
CA SER A 45 7.34 0.91 11.35
C SER A 45 6.72 0.49 10.02
N TRP A 46 6.22 1.46 9.29
CA TRP A 46 5.49 1.43 8.02
C TRP A 46 6.21 0.71 6.85
N LEU A 47 7.38 0.12 7.10
CA LEU A 47 8.30 -0.41 6.10
C LEU A 47 7.98 -1.84 5.61
N ASP A 48 7.00 -2.53 6.19
CA ASP A 48 6.69 -3.93 5.85
C ASP A 48 5.21 -4.24 6.17
N PHE A 49 4.24 -3.60 5.49
CA PHE A 49 2.84 -4.01 5.65
C PHE A 49 2.63 -5.32 4.89
N ILE A 50 2.71 -6.45 5.58
CA ILE A 50 2.20 -7.72 5.06
C ILE A 50 0.74 -7.78 5.46
N GLU A 51 -0.17 -7.91 4.49
CA GLU A 51 -1.55 -8.21 4.85
C GLU A 51 -1.57 -9.53 5.60
N CYS A 52 -2.13 -9.50 6.80
CA CYS A 52 -2.06 -10.58 7.78
C CYS A 52 -2.86 -11.84 7.40
N SER A 53 -3.38 -11.91 6.16
CA SER A 53 -4.31 -12.92 5.66
C SER A 53 -3.82 -13.71 4.44
N GLY A 54 -2.70 -13.33 3.80
CA GLY A 54 -2.16 -14.08 2.66
C GLY A 54 -1.48 -13.18 1.62
N VAL A 55 -0.48 -13.75 0.95
CA VAL A 55 0.08 -13.41 -0.37
C VAL A 55 0.56 -11.96 -0.67
N VAL A 56 -0.14 -10.90 -0.28
CA VAL A 56 0.20 -9.52 -0.65
C VAL A 56 0.98 -8.81 0.46
N ALA A 57 2.11 -8.21 0.07
CA ALA A 57 2.93 -7.32 0.90
C ALA A 57 2.98 -5.93 0.26
N ILE A 58 2.92 -4.89 1.08
CA ILE A 58 2.99 -3.48 0.71
C ILE A 58 4.27 -2.93 1.34
N ASN A 59 5.22 -2.61 0.48
CA ASN A 59 6.53 -2.13 0.89
C ASN A 59 6.71 -0.71 0.38
N ASP A 60 7.23 0.18 1.23
CA ASP A 60 7.67 1.50 0.78
C ASP A 60 8.82 1.31 -0.22
N GLY A 61 8.76 1.99 -1.36
CA GLY A 61 9.78 1.89 -2.40
C GLY A 61 11.14 2.37 -1.89
N TRP A 62 12.23 1.80 -2.40
CA TRP A 62 13.55 2.40 -2.20
C TRP A 62 13.67 3.74 -2.94
N ASP A 63 12.84 3.93 -3.98
CA ASP A 63 12.56 5.22 -4.60
C ASP A 63 11.43 5.90 -3.83
N MET A 64 11.67 7.09 -3.29
CA MET A 64 10.76 7.84 -2.41
C MET A 64 9.42 8.27 -3.05
N ASP A 65 9.18 7.90 -4.31
CA ASP A 65 8.08 8.41 -5.11
C ASP A 65 6.90 7.44 -5.24
N TYR A 66 6.98 6.21 -4.69
CA TYR A 66 5.87 5.25 -4.74
C TYR A 66 5.93 4.17 -3.66
N ILE A 67 4.76 3.61 -3.36
CA ILE A 67 4.54 2.41 -2.55
C ILE A 67 4.37 1.22 -3.51
N SER A 68 5.08 0.12 -3.24
CA SER A 68 5.05 -1.11 -4.04
C SER A 68 4.11 -2.14 -3.41
N LEU A 69 3.20 -2.68 -4.21
CA LEU A 69 2.32 -3.80 -3.85
C LEU A 69 2.89 -5.06 -4.49
N LYS A 70 3.27 -6.04 -3.68
CA LYS A 70 3.98 -7.25 -4.11
C LYS A 70 3.24 -8.51 -3.69
N ASP A 71 3.34 -9.52 -4.53
CA ASP A 71 3.04 -10.89 -4.14
C ASP A 71 4.33 -11.49 -3.54
N HIS A 72 4.36 -11.69 -2.23
CA HIS A 72 5.56 -12.22 -1.56
C HIS A 72 5.69 -13.74 -1.67
N VAL A 73 4.64 -14.45 -2.08
CA VAL A 73 4.66 -15.91 -2.26
C VAL A 73 5.24 -16.27 -3.62
N HIS A 74 4.86 -15.50 -4.64
CA HIS A 74 5.33 -15.69 -6.02
C HIS A 74 6.49 -14.76 -6.42
N ASP A 75 6.89 -13.84 -5.52
CA ASP A 75 8.02 -12.92 -5.66
C ASP A 75 7.94 -12.01 -6.90
N TYR A 76 6.84 -11.25 -7.02
CA TYR A 76 6.68 -10.24 -8.08
C TYR A 76 5.93 -8.98 -7.61
N GLU A 77 6.10 -7.88 -8.33
CA GLU A 77 5.37 -6.63 -8.08
C GLU A 77 4.02 -6.65 -8.81
N ILE A 78 2.94 -6.59 -8.04
CA ILE A 78 1.57 -6.54 -8.55
C ILE A 78 1.26 -5.14 -9.09
N ALA A 79 1.61 -4.10 -8.33
CA ALA A 79 1.27 -2.72 -8.65
C ALA A 79 2.13 -1.71 -7.89
N ARG A 80 2.09 -0.45 -8.35
CA ARG A 80 2.62 0.70 -7.62
C ARG A 80 1.51 1.71 -7.36
N VAL A 81 1.60 2.42 -6.25
CA VAL A 81 0.69 3.51 -5.89
C VAL A 81 1.48 4.68 -5.32
N TYR A 82 1.01 5.93 -5.46
CA TYR A 82 1.70 7.09 -4.89
C TYR A 82 1.47 7.23 -3.39
N ASP A 83 0.28 6.89 -2.94
CA ASP A 83 -0.09 7.00 -1.54
C ASP A 83 -1.13 5.94 -1.14
N GLN A 84 -1.40 5.88 0.16
CA GLN A 84 -2.34 4.90 0.73
C GLN A 84 -3.79 5.12 0.33
N LYS A 85 -4.14 6.28 -0.22
CA LYS A 85 -5.51 6.57 -0.65
C LYS A 85 -5.84 5.86 -1.95
N GLN A 86 -4.84 5.38 -2.70
CA GLN A 86 -5.01 4.70 -3.98
C GLN A 86 -5.20 3.18 -3.86
N TYR A 87 -5.41 2.67 -2.64
CA TYR A 87 -5.87 1.31 -2.42
C TYR A 87 -6.91 1.22 -1.31
N LEU A 88 -7.80 0.23 -1.40
CA LEU A 88 -8.83 -0.05 -0.39
C LEU A 88 -8.96 -1.55 -0.18
N PHE A 89 -9.03 -1.97 1.08
CA PHE A 89 -9.28 -3.36 1.45
C PHE A 89 -10.76 -3.60 1.77
N VAL A 90 -11.37 -4.58 1.10
CA VAL A 90 -12.76 -5.00 1.32
C VAL A 90 -12.89 -6.51 1.16
N GLU A 91 -13.34 -7.21 2.20
CA GLU A 91 -13.71 -8.63 2.14
C GLU A 91 -12.64 -9.57 1.53
N ASN A 92 -11.37 -9.45 1.93
CA ASN A 92 -10.21 -10.19 1.36
C ASN A 92 -9.87 -9.82 -0.08
N LYS A 93 -10.26 -8.61 -0.51
CA LYS A 93 -9.87 -8.05 -1.80
C LYS A 93 -9.22 -6.71 -1.58
N LEU A 94 -8.09 -6.51 -2.25
CA LEU A 94 -7.42 -5.22 -2.34
C LEU A 94 -7.78 -4.59 -3.69
N PHE A 95 -8.51 -3.49 -3.64
CA PHE A 95 -8.79 -2.63 -4.79
C PHE A 95 -7.65 -1.63 -4.92
N VAL A 96 -7.09 -1.49 -6.11
CA VAL A 96 -5.86 -0.72 -6.35
C VAL A 96 -6.00 0.11 -7.63
N ILE A 97 -5.61 1.38 -7.57
CA ILE A 97 -5.36 2.21 -8.75
C ILE A 97 -3.86 2.19 -9.05
N ASN A 98 -3.47 1.31 -9.97
CA ASN A 98 -2.09 1.07 -10.35
C ASN A 98 -1.51 2.26 -11.11
N GLN A 99 -0.46 2.83 -10.52
CA GLN A 99 0.45 3.75 -11.19
C GLN A 99 1.40 2.95 -12.06
N LYS A 100 0.87 2.62 -13.24
CA LYS A 100 1.50 1.95 -14.40
C LYS A 100 3.03 2.05 -14.37
N TYR A 101 3.68 0.97 -13.97
CA TYR A 101 5.14 0.87 -13.98
C TYR A 101 5.64 0.09 -15.20
N ILE A 102 6.85 0.41 -15.63
CA ILE A 102 7.56 -0.22 -16.74
C ILE A 102 8.59 -1.19 -16.13
N GLU A 103 8.26 -2.49 -16.00
CA GLU A 103 9.19 -3.49 -15.44
C GLU A 103 10.36 -3.76 -16.40
N ASN A 104 10.09 -3.78 -17.71
CA ASN A 104 11.09 -3.87 -18.78
C ASN A 104 10.54 -3.24 -20.05
N SER A 105 11.41 -2.61 -20.84
CA SER A 105 11.14 -2.24 -22.23
C SER A 105 12.10 -2.98 -23.14
N ALA A 106 11.56 -3.75 -24.09
CA ALA A 106 12.33 -4.19 -25.26
C ALA A 106 12.17 -3.11 -26.34
N SER A 107 13.29 -2.65 -26.89
CA SER A 107 13.31 -1.68 -27.98
C SER A 107 14.10 -2.26 -29.14
N ASP A 108 13.39 -2.75 -30.14
CA ASP A 108 13.97 -3.08 -31.45
C ASP A 108 13.93 -1.83 -32.35
N ASN A 109 14.51 -0.72 -31.88
CA ASN A 109 14.66 0.57 -32.61
C ASN A 109 13.38 1.20 -33.23
N VAL A 110 12.20 0.59 -33.10
CA VAL A 110 10.96 0.97 -33.80
C VAL A 110 9.73 0.94 -32.88
N GLU A 111 9.69 0.05 -31.87
CA GLU A 111 8.52 -0.11 -31.00
C GLU A 111 8.95 -0.47 -29.57
N VAL A 112 8.29 0.12 -28.57
CA VAL A 112 8.53 -0.16 -27.15
C VAL A 112 7.44 -1.11 -26.66
N THR A 113 7.82 -2.31 -26.23
CA THR A 113 6.89 -3.24 -25.58
C THR A 113 7.02 -3.17 -24.07
N TYR A 114 5.89 -3.03 -23.38
CA TYR A 114 5.80 -3.01 -21.92
C TYR A 114 5.29 -4.35 -21.39
N TYR A 115 5.86 -4.82 -20.29
CA TYR A 115 5.48 -6.09 -19.68
C TYR A 115 4.94 -5.87 -18.26
N HIS A 116 3.87 -6.57 -17.92
CA HIS A 116 3.30 -6.60 -16.57
C HIS A 116 2.91 -8.03 -16.20
N LYS A 117 3.53 -8.56 -15.13
CA LYS A 117 3.24 -9.88 -14.61
C LYS A 117 2.05 -9.83 -13.65
N LEU A 118 1.09 -10.73 -13.85
CA LEU A 118 -0.09 -10.87 -13.00
C LEU A 118 -0.36 -12.36 -12.72
N PHE A 119 -0.67 -12.70 -11.48
CA PHE A 119 -1.15 -14.04 -11.14
C PHE A 119 -2.63 -14.16 -11.49
N GLN A 120 -2.96 -14.94 -12.52
CA GLN A 120 -4.31 -15.05 -13.08
C GLN A 120 -4.60 -16.50 -13.43
N ASN A 121 -5.80 -16.98 -13.10
CA ASN A 121 -6.22 -18.36 -13.36
C ASN A 121 -5.22 -19.38 -12.78
N GLY A 122 -4.73 -19.12 -11.57
CA GLY A 122 -3.75 -19.95 -10.86
C GLY A 122 -2.34 -19.98 -11.44
N LYS A 123 -1.95 -19.05 -12.32
CA LYS A 123 -0.60 -18.99 -12.91
C LYS A 123 -0.10 -17.56 -13.01
N LEU A 124 1.22 -17.38 -12.91
CA LEU A 124 1.87 -16.10 -13.23
C LEU A 124 1.92 -15.92 -14.75
N ILE A 125 1.24 -14.91 -15.27
CA ILE A 125 1.13 -14.58 -16.68
C ILE A 125 1.84 -13.25 -16.92
N GLU A 126 2.77 -13.22 -17.88
CA GLU A 126 3.42 -11.99 -18.34
C GLU A 126 2.63 -11.42 -19.52
N ASN A 127 1.97 -10.27 -19.31
CA ASN A 127 1.18 -9.60 -20.34
C ASN A 127 2.04 -8.54 -21.04
N SER A 128 1.99 -8.49 -22.37
CA SER A 128 2.71 -7.51 -23.19
C SER A 128 1.78 -6.44 -23.75
N TYR A 129 2.20 -5.18 -23.72
CA TYR A 129 1.43 -4.02 -24.19
C TYR A 129 2.28 -3.15 -25.13
N GLY A 130 1.67 -2.63 -26.20
CA GLY A 130 2.34 -1.71 -27.14
C GLY A 130 2.35 -0.26 -26.66
N SER A 131 1.63 0.07 -25.59
CA SER A 131 1.60 1.39 -24.97
C SER A 131 1.39 1.29 -23.46
N ILE A 132 1.99 2.20 -22.70
CA ILE A 132 1.72 2.36 -21.25
C ILE A 132 0.23 2.57 -21.01
N SER A 133 -0.47 3.29 -21.89
CA SER A 133 -1.91 3.53 -21.75
C SER A 133 -2.74 2.24 -21.74
N ASP A 134 -2.21 1.15 -22.30
CA ASP A 134 -2.91 -0.14 -22.39
C ASP A 134 -2.68 -1.03 -21.17
N ILE A 135 -1.71 -0.70 -20.31
CA ILE A 135 -1.49 -1.39 -19.04
C ILE A 135 -2.71 -1.13 -18.14
N PRO A 136 -3.30 -2.19 -17.54
CA PRO A 136 -4.42 -2.06 -16.63
C PRO A 136 -4.19 -1.09 -15.47
N THR A 137 -5.16 -0.20 -15.25
CA THR A 137 -5.12 0.82 -14.20
C THR A 137 -5.82 0.34 -12.94
N TYR A 138 -6.93 -0.38 -13.08
CA TYR A 138 -7.76 -0.76 -11.93
C TYR A 138 -7.59 -2.25 -11.68
N LEU A 139 -7.05 -2.60 -10.51
CA LEU A 139 -6.76 -3.97 -10.13
C LEU A 139 -7.57 -4.36 -8.89
N ILE A 140 -8.04 -5.60 -8.87
CA ILE A 140 -8.60 -6.25 -7.70
C ILE A 140 -7.75 -7.47 -7.43
N VAL A 141 -7.08 -7.49 -6.28
CA VAL A 141 -6.23 -8.58 -5.84
C VAL A 141 -6.97 -9.38 -4.79
N ASP A 142 -7.16 -10.68 -5.00
CA ASP A 142 -7.58 -11.59 -3.94
C ASP A 142 -6.41 -11.80 -2.99
N THR A 143 -6.59 -11.40 -1.74
CA THR A 143 -5.48 -11.32 -0.79
C THR A 143 -5.17 -12.66 -0.16
N LYS A 144 -5.98 -13.70 -0.40
CA LYS A 144 -5.68 -15.07 0.03
C LYS A 144 -4.91 -15.85 -1.02
N THR A 145 -5.17 -15.58 -2.30
CA THR A 145 -4.60 -16.36 -3.41
C THR A 145 -3.56 -15.61 -4.23
N GLY A 146 -3.56 -14.28 -4.17
CA GLY A 146 -2.78 -13.42 -5.06
C GLY A 146 -3.43 -13.22 -6.43
N GLU A 147 -4.59 -13.83 -6.72
CA GLU A 147 -5.22 -13.70 -8.03
C GLU A 147 -5.63 -12.27 -8.33
N VAL A 148 -5.25 -11.79 -9.53
CA VAL A 148 -5.49 -10.42 -9.97
C VAL A 148 -6.53 -10.37 -11.08
N LYS A 149 -7.64 -9.69 -10.79
CA LYS A 149 -8.57 -9.22 -11.80
C LYS A 149 -8.15 -7.80 -12.21
N ALA A 150 -7.99 -7.57 -13.51
CA ALA A 150 -7.43 -6.33 -14.03
C ALA A 150 -8.36 -5.69 -15.06
N TYR A 151 -8.50 -4.37 -14.98
CA TYR A 151 -9.28 -3.57 -15.91
C TYR A 151 -8.44 -2.41 -16.44
N LYS A 152 -8.54 -2.17 -17.75
CA LYS A 152 -7.90 -1.01 -18.36
C LYS A 152 -8.65 0.26 -17.98
N ASP A 153 -9.97 0.21 -18.04
CA ASP A 153 -10.89 1.32 -17.77
C ASP A 153 -11.87 0.93 -16.65
N LEU A 154 -12.23 1.90 -15.80
CA LEU A 154 -13.20 1.71 -14.72
C LEU A 154 -14.55 1.21 -15.24
N MET A 155 -14.92 1.57 -16.47
CA MET A 155 -16.17 1.18 -17.12
C MET A 155 -16.27 -0.32 -17.40
N GLU A 156 -15.14 -1.05 -17.42
CA GLU A 156 -15.09 -2.51 -17.57
C GLU A 156 -15.45 -3.25 -16.27
N ALA A 157 -15.32 -2.59 -15.12
CA ALA A 157 -15.65 -3.17 -13.82
C ALA A 157 -17.18 -3.27 -13.62
N SER A 158 -17.60 -4.19 -12.76
CA SER A 158 -19.02 -4.24 -12.36
C SER A 158 -19.40 -3.04 -11.49
N GLU A 159 -20.69 -2.67 -11.46
CA GLU A 159 -21.17 -1.55 -10.61
C GLU A 159 -20.82 -1.72 -9.13
N ALA A 160 -20.79 -2.96 -8.64
CA ALA A 160 -20.42 -3.27 -7.27
C ALA A 160 -18.92 -3.02 -7.00
N GLU A 161 -18.06 -3.16 -8.00
CA GLU A 161 -16.62 -2.92 -7.89
C GLU A 161 -16.29 -1.44 -8.13
N LYS A 162 -16.99 -0.78 -9.07
CA LYS A 162 -16.78 0.63 -9.40
C LYS A 162 -16.85 1.54 -8.19
N LYS A 163 -17.82 1.31 -7.30
CA LYS A 163 -17.99 2.12 -6.08
C LYS A 163 -16.71 2.16 -5.24
N TYR A 164 -15.99 1.03 -5.15
CA TYR A 164 -14.77 0.93 -4.35
C TYR A 164 -13.60 1.66 -5.01
N PHE A 165 -13.50 1.60 -6.34
CA PHE A 165 -12.49 2.37 -7.08
C PHE A 165 -12.75 3.88 -6.98
N SER A 166 -14.00 4.32 -7.02
CA SER A 166 -14.34 5.74 -6.87
C SER A 166 -14.08 6.31 -5.46
N GLU A 167 -13.91 5.45 -4.45
CA GLU A 167 -13.52 5.88 -3.10
C GLU A 167 -12.02 6.17 -2.98
N ILE A 168 -11.21 5.67 -3.93
CA ILE A 168 -9.73 5.70 -3.90
C ILE A 168 -9.09 6.43 -5.09
N GLU A 169 -9.90 7.08 -5.92
CA GLU A 169 -9.48 7.96 -7.03
C GLU A 169 -9.17 9.39 -6.53
#